data_AF-A0A972BVK1-F1
#
_entry.id   AF-A0A972BVK1-F1
#
_cell.length_a   1.000
_cell.length_b   1.000
_cell.length_c   1.000
_cell.angle_alpha   90.00
_cell.angle_beta   90.00
_cell.angle_gamma   90.00
#
_symmetry.space_group_name_H-M   'P 1'
#
loop_
_entity.id
_entity.type
_entity.pdbx_description
1 polymer ?
#
loop_
_entity_poly.entity_id
_entity_poly.type
_entity_poly.pdbx_seq_one_letter_code
_entity_poly.pdbx_strand_id
1 'polypeptide(L)'
;DYRWSSYGEYLKGSKLVETDFALKLFSNKKKRALEAFQDFHAREGQEKCLDIDEKRRPTDAEAIELIKRVCRVKNCKEVKNLARTQYSEYFRLLVEEGLSARQISRITGLGRWAVLKALEN
;
A
#
# COMPACT_ATOMS: atom_id res chain seq x y z
N ASP A 1 -22.93 6.43 12.01
CA ASP A 1 -23.23 5.20 12.77
C ASP A 1 -22.43 4.06 12.14
N TYR A 2 -21.60 3.35 12.91
CA TYR A 2 -20.78 2.24 12.41
C TYR A 2 -21.55 0.92 12.57
N ARG A 3 -22.44 0.62 11.62
CA ARG A 3 -23.43 -0.47 11.76
C ARG A 3 -22.84 -1.88 11.90
N TRP A 4 -21.62 -2.09 11.41
CA TRP A 4 -20.92 -3.38 11.45
C TRP A 4 -19.77 -3.43 12.45
N SER A 5 -19.68 -2.48 13.37
CA SER A 5 -18.68 -2.52 14.45
C SER A 5 -19.35 -2.48 15.82
N SER A 6 -18.67 -3.09 16.80
CA SER A 6 -19.07 -3.01 18.20
C SER A 6 -18.73 -1.66 18.83
N TYR A 7 -18.18 -0.68 18.10
CA TYR A 7 -17.79 0.63 18.63
C TYR A 7 -18.96 1.35 19.33
N GLY A 8 -20.18 1.22 18.79
CA GLY A 8 -21.38 1.78 19.40
C GLY A 8 -21.68 1.22 20.79
N GLU A 9 -21.30 -0.02 21.07
CA GLU A 9 -21.52 -0.70 22.36
C GLU A 9 -20.67 -0.05 23.46
N TYR A 10 -19.45 0.38 23.12
CA TYR A 10 -18.56 1.11 24.03
C TYR A 10 -19.13 2.48 24.41
N LEU A 11 -19.85 3.14 23.51
CA LEU A 11 -20.34 4.51 23.73
C LEU A 11 -21.75 4.57 24.33
N LYS A 12 -22.65 3.69 23.88
CA LYS A 12 -24.09 3.74 24.19
C LYS A 12 -24.53 2.66 25.18
N GLY A 13 -23.62 1.78 25.59
CA GLY A 13 -23.87 0.66 26.48
C GLY A 13 -23.91 -0.68 25.74
N SER A 14 -23.45 -1.72 26.43
CA SER A 14 -23.32 -3.09 25.91
C SER A 14 -24.65 -3.85 25.87
N LYS A 15 -24.87 -4.54 24.76
CA LYS A 15 -25.91 -5.55 24.51
C LYS A 15 -25.34 -6.82 23.87
N LEU A 16 -24.25 -6.70 23.11
CA LEU A 16 -23.65 -7.78 22.31
C LEU A 16 -22.27 -8.21 22.81
N VAL A 17 -21.49 -7.30 23.40
CA VAL A 17 -20.09 -7.57 23.79
C VAL A 17 -19.78 -7.00 25.16
N GLU A 18 -18.96 -7.68 25.97
CA GLU A 18 -18.56 -7.14 27.26
C GLU A 18 -17.47 -6.07 27.11
N THR A 19 -17.77 -4.83 27.50
CA THR A 19 -16.91 -3.66 27.24
C THR A 19 -16.05 -3.25 28.42
N ASP A 20 -16.40 -3.65 29.66
CA ASP A 20 -15.77 -3.09 30.86
C ASP A 20 -14.29 -3.46 30.96
N PHE A 21 -13.91 -4.68 30.58
CA PHE A 21 -12.50 -5.10 30.60
C PHE A 21 -11.64 -4.20 29.71
N ALA A 22 -12.06 -4.00 28.45
CA ALA A 22 -11.34 -3.18 27.49
C ALA A 22 -11.32 -1.70 27.91
N LEU A 23 -12.43 -1.14 28.44
CA LEU A 23 -12.45 0.24 28.94
C LEU A 23 -11.53 0.43 30.16
N LYS A 24 -11.41 -0.57 31.04
CA LYS A 24 -10.51 -0.52 32.20
C LYS A 24 -9.04 -0.42 31.81
N LEU A 25 -8.65 -0.84 30.60
CA LEU A 25 -7.29 -0.63 30.08
C LEU A 25 -6.97 0.87 29.90
N PHE A 26 -7.98 1.71 29.65
CA PHE A 26 -7.82 3.16 29.55
C PHE A 26 -7.92 3.86 30.90
N SER A 27 -8.87 3.44 31.75
CA SER A 27 -8.99 3.95 33.12
C SER A 27 -9.95 3.11 33.96
N ASN A 28 -9.72 3.05 35.28
CA ASN A 28 -10.71 2.50 36.23
C ASN A 28 -11.94 3.40 36.41
N LYS A 29 -11.86 4.69 36.05
CA LYS A 29 -12.98 5.63 36.12
C LYS A 29 -13.71 5.65 34.79
N LYS A 30 -14.95 5.15 34.74
CA LYS A 30 -15.74 4.98 33.51
C LYS A 30 -15.76 6.20 32.59
N LYS A 31 -16.03 7.40 33.14
CA LYS A 31 -16.04 8.64 32.34
C LYS A 31 -14.71 8.90 31.65
N ARG A 32 -13.61 8.81 32.39
CA ARG A 32 -12.25 9.01 31.88
C ARG A 32 -11.83 7.91 30.90
N ALA A 33 -12.27 6.68 31.12
CA ALA A 33 -12.04 5.57 30.19
C ALA A 33 -12.69 5.84 28.83
N LEU A 34 -13.94 6.32 28.82
CA LEU A 34 -14.67 6.64 27.60
C LEU A 34 -14.07 7.82 26.83
N GLU A 35 -13.64 8.86 27.54
CA GLU A 35 -12.93 10.01 26.94
C GLU A 35 -11.62 9.53 26.28
N ALA A 36 -10.77 8.82 27.03
CA ALA A 36 -9.50 8.32 26.52
C ALA A 36 -9.66 7.28 25.38
N PHE A 37 -10.69 6.44 25.44
CA PHE A 37 -11.02 5.49 24.37
C PHE A 37 -11.40 6.21 23.08
N GLN A 38 -12.25 7.24 23.15
CA GLN A 38 -12.63 8.05 21.99
C GLN A 38 -11.42 8.79 21.41
N ASP A 39 -10.63 9.44 22.27
CA ASP A 39 -9.42 10.15 21.85
C ASP A 39 -8.42 9.21 21.17
N PHE A 40 -8.25 7.99 21.68
CA PHE A 40 -7.37 6.99 21.07
C PHE A 40 -7.83 6.61 19.66
N HIS A 41 -9.13 6.38 19.46
CA HIS A 41 -9.68 5.98 18.17
C HIS A 41 -9.81 7.14 17.17
N ALA A 42 -9.84 8.39 17.64
CA ALA A 42 -9.89 9.57 16.79
C ALA A 42 -8.51 10.03 16.29
N ARG A 43 -7.41 9.53 16.88
CA ARG A 43 -6.06 9.85 16.42
C ARG A 43 -5.82 9.25 15.04
N GLU A 44 -5.49 10.09 14.08
CA GLU A 44 -4.91 9.64 12.82
C GLU A 44 -3.55 8.99 13.12
N GLY A 45 -3.42 7.71 12.80
CA GLY A 45 -2.16 7.00 12.94
C GLY A 45 -1.15 7.55 11.93
N GLN A 46 0.09 7.81 12.38
CA GLN A 46 1.22 8.07 11.48
C GLN A 46 1.78 6.78 10.86
N GLU A 47 1.25 5.63 11.25
CA GLU A 47 1.74 4.33 10.83
C GLU A 47 1.20 3.98 9.44
N LYS A 48 2.11 3.61 8.53
CA LYS A 48 1.74 2.85 7.33
C LYS A 48 1.35 1.44 7.78
N CYS A 49 0.10 1.26 8.18
CA CYS A 49 -0.44 -0.03 8.61
C CYS A 49 -0.63 -1.02 7.45
N LEU A 50 -0.70 -0.52 6.21
CA LEU A 50 -0.85 -1.34 5.00
C LEU A 50 0.40 -1.22 4.13
N ASP A 51 0.89 -2.37 3.65
CA ASP A 51 1.92 -2.45 2.58
C ASP A 51 1.38 -2.03 1.20
N ILE A 52 0.28 -1.28 1.19
CA ILE A 52 -0.35 -0.75 -0.01
C ILE A 52 0.07 0.71 -0.09
N ASP A 53 1.00 1.02 -0.98
CA ASP A 53 1.21 2.42 -1.35
C ASP A 53 -0.09 2.94 -1.98
N GLU A 54 -0.62 4.04 -1.44
CA GLU A 54 -1.80 4.75 -1.94
C GLU A 54 -1.61 5.30 -3.37
N LYS A 55 -0.41 5.15 -3.95
CA LYS A 55 -0.14 5.47 -5.34
C LYS A 55 -1.07 4.65 -6.24
N ARG A 56 -1.92 5.36 -7.00
CA ARG A 56 -2.72 4.77 -8.06
C ARG A 56 -1.82 3.93 -8.97
N ARG A 57 -2.07 2.63 -9.05
CA ARG A 57 -1.37 1.74 -10.00
C ARG A 57 -1.75 2.15 -11.42
N PRO A 58 -0.77 2.45 -12.30
CA PRO A 58 -1.06 2.73 -13.70
C PRO A 58 -1.72 1.54 -14.38
N THR A 59 -2.64 1.84 -15.31
CA THR A 59 -3.23 0.85 -16.22
C THR A 59 -2.16 0.29 -17.17
N ASP A 60 -2.45 -0.82 -17.86
CA ASP A 60 -1.48 -1.36 -18.83
C ASP A 60 -1.17 -0.38 -19.97
N ALA A 61 -2.15 0.43 -20.41
CA ALA A 61 -1.92 1.46 -21.42
C ALA A 61 -0.98 2.56 -20.93
N GLU A 62 -1.20 3.07 -19.72
CA GLU A 62 -0.31 4.06 -19.09
C GLU A 62 1.09 3.47 -18.85
N ALA A 63 1.17 2.23 -18.40
CA ALA A 63 2.44 1.52 -18.17
C ALA A 63 3.23 1.29 -19.47
N ILE A 64 2.57 0.99 -20.59
CA ILE A 64 3.21 0.85 -21.90
C ILE A 64 3.86 2.18 -22.32
N GLU A 65 3.13 3.28 -22.21
CA GLU A 65 3.65 4.60 -22.59
C GLU A 65 4.77 5.07 -21.66
N LEU A 66 4.66 4.77 -20.37
CA LEU A 66 5.73 5.03 -19.41
C LEU A 66 7.00 4.24 -19.73
N ILE A 67 6.87 2.93 -20.01
CA ILE A 67 8.02 2.08 -20.36
C ILE A 67 8.73 2.58 -21.62
N LYS A 68 7.97 2.94 -22.67
CA LYS A 68 8.56 3.50 -23.91
C LYS A 68 9.33 4.78 -23.63
N ARG A 69 8.75 5.68 -22.82
CA ARG A 69 9.35 6.96 -22.45
C ARG A 69 10.62 6.79 -21.62
N VAL A 70 10.56 6.02 -20.53
CA VAL A 70 11.66 5.84 -19.58
C VAL A 70 12.80 5.04 -20.22
N CYS A 71 12.49 3.90 -20.85
CA CYS A 71 13.49 3.05 -21.47
C CYS A 71 13.93 3.54 -22.87
N ARG A 72 13.35 4.63 -23.38
CA ARG A 72 13.65 5.22 -24.70
C ARG A 72 13.53 4.22 -25.86
N VAL A 73 12.49 3.39 -25.82
CA VAL A 73 12.20 2.35 -26.83
C VAL A 73 10.90 2.65 -27.58
N LYS A 74 10.78 2.17 -28.83
CA LYS A 74 9.53 2.30 -29.59
C LYS A 74 8.56 1.18 -29.23
N ASN A 75 9.09 0.01 -28.90
CA ASN A 75 8.32 -1.15 -28.48
C ASN A 75 8.82 -1.67 -27.12
N CYS A 76 7.92 -1.95 -26.18
CA CYS A 76 8.29 -2.46 -24.86
C CYS A 76 9.07 -3.79 -24.91
N LYS A 77 8.95 -4.58 -25.98
CA LYS A 77 9.73 -5.80 -26.18
C LYS A 77 11.20 -5.55 -26.54
N GLU A 78 11.55 -4.35 -26.98
CA GLU A 78 12.94 -3.93 -27.24
C GLU A 78 13.72 -3.74 -25.94
N VAL A 79 13.03 -3.57 -24.81
CA VAL A 79 13.66 -3.42 -23.48
C VAL A 79 14.63 -4.57 -23.20
N LYS A 80 14.34 -5.79 -23.69
CA LYS A 80 15.23 -6.97 -23.55
C LYS A 80 16.60 -6.83 -24.24
N ASN A 81 16.72 -5.90 -25.20
CA ASN A 81 17.95 -5.67 -25.96
C ASN A 81 18.83 -4.58 -25.33
N LEU A 82 18.36 -3.91 -24.26
CA LEU A 82 19.15 -2.91 -23.55
C LEU A 82 20.31 -3.57 -22.81
N ALA A 83 21.37 -2.80 -22.55
CA ALA A 83 22.52 -3.29 -21.79
C ALA A 83 22.12 -3.61 -20.35
N ARG A 84 22.67 -4.71 -19.78
CA ARG A 84 22.35 -5.16 -18.41
C ARG A 84 22.52 -4.07 -17.35
N THR A 85 23.47 -3.17 -17.53
CA THR A 85 23.76 -2.04 -16.64
C THR A 85 22.68 -0.95 -16.64
N GLN A 86 21.91 -0.81 -17.72
CA GLN A 86 20.87 0.22 -17.85
C GLN A 86 19.52 -0.20 -17.26
N TYR A 87 19.30 -1.50 -17.03
CA TYR A 87 18.02 -2.00 -16.51
C TYR A 87 17.71 -1.55 -15.09
N SER A 88 18.70 -1.53 -14.22
CA SER A 88 18.47 -1.21 -12.80
C SER A 88 17.89 0.20 -12.67
N GLU A 89 18.54 1.18 -13.31
CA GLU A 89 18.10 2.57 -13.27
C GLU A 89 16.70 2.74 -13.86
N TYR A 90 16.43 2.21 -15.05
CA TYR A 90 15.12 2.32 -15.66
C TYR A 90 14.02 1.62 -14.87
N PHE A 91 14.30 0.45 -14.29
CA PHE A 91 13.29 -0.29 -13.54
C PHE A 91 12.99 0.35 -12.19
N ARG A 92 13.99 0.94 -11.52
CA ARG A 92 13.76 1.75 -10.32
C ARG A 92 12.84 2.92 -10.61
N LEU A 93 13.12 3.68 -11.68
CA LEU A 93 12.26 4.80 -12.11
C LEU A 93 10.83 4.35 -12.40
N LEU A 94 10.64 3.23 -13.09
CA LEU A 94 9.30 2.69 -13.36
C LEU A 94 8.55 2.29 -12.08
N VAL A 95 9.25 1.74 -11.09
CA VAL A 95 8.66 1.38 -9.79
C VAL A 95 8.30 2.62 -8.99
N GLU A 96 9.13 3.67 -9.02
CA GLU A 96 8.85 4.97 -8.38
C GLU A 96 7.58 5.64 -8.94
N GLU A 97 7.37 5.49 -10.25
CA GLU A 97 6.16 5.89 -10.99
C GLU A 97 4.95 4.95 -10.77
N GLY A 98 5.11 3.93 -9.92
CA GLY A 98 4.00 3.09 -9.44
C GLY A 98 3.77 1.79 -10.21
N LEU A 99 4.65 1.40 -11.15
CA LEU A 99 4.56 0.09 -11.79
C LEU A 99 5.05 -1.00 -10.84
N SER A 100 4.32 -2.11 -10.82
CA SER A 100 4.82 -3.32 -10.16
C SER A 100 5.82 -4.07 -11.04
N ALA A 101 6.78 -4.78 -10.43
CA ALA A 101 7.68 -5.71 -11.14
C ALA A 101 6.92 -6.72 -12.02
N ARG A 102 5.69 -7.09 -11.63
CA ARG A 102 4.79 -7.94 -12.41
C ARG A 102 4.33 -7.26 -13.71
N GLN A 103 3.92 -5.99 -13.64
CA GLN A 103 3.51 -5.24 -14.84
C GLN A 103 4.70 -5.03 -15.78
N ILE A 104 5.87 -4.67 -15.25
CA ILE A 104 7.11 -4.53 -16.04
C ILE A 104 7.41 -5.86 -16.76
N SER A 105 7.44 -6.97 -16.02
CA SER A 105 7.69 -8.32 -16.57
C SER A 105 6.68 -8.69 -17.67
N ARG A 106 5.39 -8.50 -17.42
CA ARG A 106 4.33 -8.83 -18.39
C ARG A 106 4.42 -8.01 -19.67
N ILE A 107 4.65 -6.69 -19.56
CA ILE A 107 4.63 -5.77 -20.71
C ILE A 107 5.93 -5.88 -21.54
N THR A 108 7.07 -6.02 -20.88
CA THR A 108 8.38 -6.13 -21.55
C THR A 108 8.67 -7.55 -22.06
N GLY A 109 8.00 -8.56 -21.51
CA GLY A 109 8.27 -9.97 -21.78
C GLY A 109 9.51 -10.52 -21.05
N LEU A 110 10.08 -9.77 -20.12
CA LEU A 110 11.19 -10.22 -19.29
C LEU A 110 10.70 -11.13 -18.17
N GLY A 111 11.50 -12.14 -17.84
CA GLY A 111 11.22 -12.99 -16.68
C GLY A 111 11.16 -12.17 -15.40
N ARG A 112 10.17 -12.43 -14.53
CA ARG A 112 9.98 -11.70 -13.26
C ARG A 112 11.25 -11.67 -12.40
N TRP A 113 12.00 -12.77 -12.36
CA TRP A 113 13.27 -12.84 -11.62
C TRP A 113 14.34 -11.89 -12.16
N ALA A 114 14.42 -11.70 -13.49
CA ALA A 114 15.37 -10.75 -14.08
C ALA A 114 15.03 -9.30 -13.70
N VAL A 115 13.73 -8.97 -13.63
CA VAL A 115 13.26 -7.64 -13.19
C VAL A 115 13.58 -7.43 -11.71
N LEU A 116 13.28 -8.41 -10.85
CA LEU A 116 13.56 -8.29 -9.41
C LEU A 116 15.07 -8.19 -9.13
N LYS A 117 15.88 -9.03 -9.75
CA LYS A 117 17.34 -8.98 -9.61
C LYS A 117 17.93 -7.64 -10.06
N ALA A 118 17.36 -7.02 -11.09
CA ALA A 118 17.78 -5.69 -11.52
C ALA A 118 17.40 -4.58 -10.52
N LEU A 119 16.36 -4.76 -9.70
CA LEU A 119 15.95 -3.82 -8.66
C LEU A 119 16.77 -3.97 -7.35
N GLU A 120 17.39 -5.14 -7.13
CA GLU A 120 18.22 -5.43 -5.95
C GLU A 120 19.66 -4.89 -6.06
N ASN A 121 20.14 -4.63 -7.29
CA ASN A 121 21.46 -4.06 -7.59
C ASN A 121 21.34 -2.59 -7.93
#